data_AF-A0A9D4RN42-F1
#
_entry.id   AF-A0A9D4RN42-F1
#
_cell.length_a   1.000
_cell.length_b   1.000
_cell.length_c   1.000
_cell.angle_alpha   90.00
_cell.angle_beta   90.00
_cell.angle_gamma   90.00
#
_symmetry.space_group_name_H-M   'P 1'
#
loop_
_entity.id
_entity.type
_entity.pdbx_description
1 polymer ?
#
loop_
_entity_poly.entity_id
_entity_poly.type
_entity_poly.pdbx_seq_one_letter_code
_entity_poly.pdbx_strand_id
1 'polypeptide(L)'
;MSEQKRINSGRSIPSASAGTRQKSANTEKEERTGSRNLASREEEYMKLNAELEARTANLVKEAEDVLKGQESILSEPKLLEKINTDEFMKVFDDDFTSANENKPDTGRSEAKGSTSRPPSVSKSTNQSRPQSKTKKPVSAKSRVKSGKSKVDDVAMVEDAFMTEFKEFSLQNVVDNLEGMDLGDDVHDDVLPSAAQDMGSEAQIRFLKAKLRVMQEEMDRLGQEINKKDEENSEQTIKVKELEEERGRLTRTNAAQGTQIDKYKKIAEDSKTKTESLETQLAATKKELDQMKRTQKQQATTQGATEVRLNRALEEIEKYKEQMSRTKTSSRESADSEKRRVDQLLADNKRLEKQKNELMAGFKKQLKLIDILKRQKMHIEAAKMLSFSEEEFVKALEWGS
;
A
#
# COMPACT_ATOMS: atom_id res chain seq x y z
N MET A 1 30.96 -2.50 -39.45
CA MET A 1 30.24 -3.63 -38.85
C MET A 1 28.90 -3.08 -38.32
N SER A 2 27.91 -2.72 -39.14
CA SER A 2 27.42 -3.33 -40.39
C SER A 2 26.80 -4.71 -40.17
N GLU A 3 25.51 -4.75 -39.85
CA GLU A 3 24.55 -5.55 -40.63
C GLU A 3 23.11 -5.02 -40.48
N GLN A 4 22.58 -4.47 -41.57
CA GLN A 4 21.15 -4.34 -41.80
C GLN A 4 20.77 -5.44 -42.79
N LYS A 5 19.67 -6.15 -42.55
CA LYS A 5 18.98 -6.95 -43.58
C LYS A 5 17.50 -6.64 -43.61
N ARG A 6 17.13 -5.78 -44.55
CA ARG A 6 15.83 -5.88 -45.23
C ARG A 6 15.87 -7.10 -46.14
N ILE A 7 14.72 -7.71 -46.41
CA ILE A 7 14.34 -8.18 -47.76
C ILE A 7 12.80 -8.18 -47.83
N ASN A 8 12.29 -7.96 -49.03
CA ASN A 8 10.89 -7.77 -49.40
C ASN A 8 10.50 -8.85 -50.45
N SER A 9 9.25 -8.84 -50.93
CA SER A 9 8.65 -9.75 -51.93
C SER A 9 8.24 -11.14 -51.40
N GLY A 10 7.24 -11.82 -51.98
CA GLY A 10 6.47 -11.46 -53.17
C GLY A 10 5.15 -12.25 -53.33
N ARG A 11 4.22 -11.63 -54.05
CA ARG A 11 2.83 -12.03 -54.34
C ARG A 11 2.71 -13.30 -55.21
N SER A 12 1.79 -14.21 -54.89
CA SER A 12 1.18 -15.13 -55.86
C SER A 12 -0.23 -15.56 -55.44
N ILE A 13 -1.19 -15.50 -56.37
CA ILE A 13 -2.55 -16.07 -56.26
C ILE A 13 -2.61 -17.25 -57.24
N PRO A 14 -3.28 -18.36 -56.89
CA PRO A 14 -3.88 -19.23 -57.90
C PRO A 14 -5.41 -19.26 -57.77
N SER A 15 -6.11 -19.17 -58.90
CA SER A 15 -7.52 -19.53 -59.04
C SER A 15 -7.65 -20.85 -59.81
N ALA A 16 -8.52 -21.76 -59.36
CA ALA A 16 -9.06 -22.86 -60.18
C ALA A 16 -10.26 -23.56 -59.50
N SER A 17 -11.46 -23.21 -59.96
CA SER A 17 -12.55 -24.11 -60.41
C SER A 17 -12.73 -25.55 -59.85
N ALA A 18 -13.97 -25.79 -59.39
CA ALA A 18 -14.78 -27.02 -59.50
C ALA A 18 -14.49 -28.27 -58.62
N GLY A 19 -15.58 -28.83 -58.04
CA GLY A 19 -15.64 -30.26 -57.69
C GLY A 19 -16.38 -30.65 -56.40
N THR A 20 -17.64 -31.07 -56.55
CA THR A 20 -18.28 -32.15 -55.77
C THR A 20 -18.70 -31.94 -54.29
N ARG A 21 -20.00 -32.13 -54.04
CA ARG A 21 -20.63 -32.24 -52.71
C ARG A 21 -20.13 -33.48 -51.93
N GLN A 22 -19.46 -33.28 -50.79
CA GLN A 22 -19.51 -34.18 -49.63
C GLN A 22 -19.40 -33.39 -48.32
N LYS A 23 -20.54 -33.05 -47.71
CA LYS A 23 -20.62 -32.41 -46.36
C LYS A 23 -21.72 -33.11 -45.55
N SER A 24 -21.32 -33.92 -44.57
CA SER A 24 -22.19 -34.35 -43.45
C SER A 24 -21.48 -35.20 -42.38
N ALA A 25 -20.36 -35.89 -42.68
CA ALA A 25 -19.75 -36.85 -41.73
C ALA A 25 -18.49 -36.37 -40.97
N ASN A 26 -17.81 -35.31 -41.43
CA ASN A 26 -16.53 -34.88 -40.82
C ASN A 26 -16.71 -33.80 -39.73
N THR A 27 -17.70 -32.91 -39.89
CA THR A 27 -17.99 -31.81 -38.96
C THR A 27 -18.40 -32.31 -37.57
N GLU A 28 -19.21 -33.37 -37.47
CA GLU A 28 -19.60 -33.95 -36.17
C GLU A 28 -18.42 -34.58 -35.40
N LYS A 29 -17.39 -35.05 -36.10
CA LYS A 29 -16.16 -35.55 -35.45
C LYS A 29 -15.31 -34.40 -34.94
N GLU A 30 -15.13 -33.36 -35.75
CA GLU A 30 -14.37 -32.17 -35.36
C GLU A 30 -15.01 -31.46 -34.16
N GLU A 31 -16.34 -31.25 -34.16
CA GLU A 31 -17.06 -30.67 -33.02
C GLU A 31 -16.96 -31.52 -31.75
N ARG A 32 -17.07 -32.85 -31.84
CA ARG A 32 -16.86 -33.75 -30.67
C ARG A 32 -15.43 -33.71 -30.14
N THR A 33 -14.43 -33.51 -30.99
CA THR A 33 -13.03 -33.32 -30.54
C THR A 33 -12.79 -31.94 -29.94
N GLY A 34 -13.37 -30.88 -30.51
CA GLY A 34 -13.32 -29.53 -29.96
C GLY A 34 -14.01 -29.43 -28.59
N SER A 35 -15.19 -30.02 -28.45
CA SER A 35 -15.95 -30.07 -27.20
C SER A 35 -15.22 -30.86 -26.10
N ARG A 36 -14.55 -31.98 -26.44
CA ARG A 36 -13.67 -32.68 -25.47
C ARG A 36 -12.45 -31.86 -25.06
N ASN A 37 -11.79 -31.18 -26.00
CA ASN A 37 -10.67 -30.31 -25.68
C ASN A 37 -11.10 -29.13 -24.79
N LEU A 38 -12.29 -28.56 -25.02
CA LEU A 38 -12.89 -27.53 -24.16
C LEU A 38 -13.18 -28.08 -22.75
N ALA A 39 -13.83 -29.24 -22.63
CA ALA A 39 -14.13 -29.86 -21.33
C ALA A 39 -12.85 -30.22 -20.55
N SER A 40 -11.82 -30.76 -21.21
CA SER A 40 -10.52 -31.01 -20.58
C SER A 40 -9.83 -29.73 -20.10
N ARG A 41 -9.97 -28.64 -20.88
CA ARG A 41 -9.44 -27.32 -20.51
C ARG A 41 -10.20 -26.69 -19.34
N GLU A 42 -11.52 -26.89 -19.29
CA GLU A 42 -12.38 -26.46 -18.19
C GLU A 42 -12.05 -27.20 -16.89
N GLU A 43 -11.83 -28.52 -16.94
CA GLU A 43 -11.40 -29.32 -15.79
C GLU A 43 -10.00 -28.88 -15.28
N GLU A 44 -9.09 -28.55 -16.20
CA GLU A 44 -7.76 -28.01 -15.88
C GLU A 44 -7.83 -26.63 -15.19
N TYR A 45 -8.72 -25.74 -15.68
CA TYR A 45 -9.00 -24.46 -15.01
C TYR A 45 -9.70 -24.63 -13.65
N MET A 46 -10.61 -25.60 -13.51
CA MET A 46 -11.23 -25.96 -12.23
C MET A 46 -10.19 -26.38 -11.19
N LYS A 47 -9.25 -27.27 -11.57
CA LYS A 47 -8.14 -27.69 -10.71
C LYS A 47 -7.21 -26.52 -10.36
N LEU A 48 -6.90 -25.65 -11.30
CA LEU A 48 -6.06 -24.47 -11.06
C LEU A 48 -6.73 -23.47 -10.12
N ASN A 49 -8.04 -23.23 -10.26
CA ASN A 49 -8.81 -22.41 -9.31
C ASN A 49 -8.85 -23.05 -7.91
N ALA A 50 -9.09 -24.36 -7.81
CA ALA A 50 -9.05 -25.05 -6.51
C ALA A 50 -7.65 -24.98 -5.84
N GLU A 51 -6.56 -25.04 -6.61
CA GLU A 51 -5.21 -24.83 -6.07
C GLU A 51 -4.98 -23.37 -5.65
N LEU A 52 -5.46 -22.39 -6.42
CA LEU A 52 -5.39 -20.98 -6.06
C LEU A 52 -6.20 -20.66 -4.80
N GLU A 53 -7.40 -21.22 -4.66
CA GLU A 53 -8.22 -21.10 -3.45
C GLU A 53 -7.52 -21.76 -2.24
N ALA A 54 -6.94 -22.96 -2.40
CA ALA A 54 -6.17 -23.61 -1.34
C ALA A 54 -4.91 -22.83 -0.92
N ARG A 55 -4.17 -22.25 -1.88
CA ARG A 55 -3.04 -21.36 -1.58
C ARG A 55 -3.49 -20.08 -0.88
N THR A 56 -4.63 -19.52 -1.29
CA THR A 56 -5.20 -18.30 -0.68
C THR A 56 -5.64 -18.59 0.76
N ALA A 57 -6.31 -19.72 1.00
CA ALA A 57 -6.70 -20.17 2.34
C ALA A 57 -5.49 -20.40 3.25
N ASN A 58 -4.41 -21.02 2.76
CA ASN A 58 -3.17 -21.18 3.51
C ASN A 58 -2.50 -19.85 3.85
N LEU A 59 -2.45 -18.90 2.91
CA LEU A 59 -1.87 -17.57 3.13
C LEU A 59 -2.69 -16.74 4.13
N VAL A 60 -4.03 -16.83 4.08
CA VAL A 60 -4.91 -16.21 5.06
C VAL A 60 -4.68 -16.83 6.44
N LYS A 61 -4.58 -18.15 6.54
CA LYS A 61 -4.31 -18.84 7.80
C LYS A 61 -2.93 -18.47 8.40
N GLU A 62 -1.90 -18.36 7.57
CA GLU A 62 -0.57 -17.89 8.00
C GLU A 62 -0.64 -16.45 8.54
N ALA A 63 -1.42 -15.57 7.90
CA ALA A 63 -1.65 -14.22 8.38
C ALA A 63 -2.46 -14.19 9.70
N GLU A 64 -3.46 -15.06 9.86
CA GLU A 64 -4.21 -15.24 11.11
C GLU A 64 -3.32 -15.74 12.24
N ASP A 65 -2.47 -16.74 12.00
CA ASP A 65 -1.53 -17.27 13.00
C ASP A 65 -0.49 -16.21 13.43
N VAL A 66 -0.01 -15.37 12.51
CA VAL A 66 0.87 -14.22 12.82
C VAL A 66 0.14 -13.15 13.64
N LEU A 67 -1.09 -12.78 13.25
CA LEU A 67 -1.90 -11.82 14.00
C LEU A 67 -2.22 -12.33 15.41
N LYS A 68 -2.58 -13.60 15.54
CA LYS A 68 -2.85 -14.26 16.83
C LYS A 68 -1.60 -14.38 17.71
N GLY A 69 -0.42 -14.57 17.11
CA GLY A 69 0.86 -14.49 17.80
C GLY A 69 1.12 -13.08 18.36
N GLN A 70 0.87 -12.03 17.56
CA GLN A 70 0.98 -10.64 18.03
C GLN A 70 -0.07 -10.30 19.09
N GLU A 71 -1.31 -10.73 18.92
CA GLU A 71 -2.39 -10.55 19.90
C GLU A 71 -2.07 -11.27 21.21
N SER A 72 -1.49 -12.48 21.18
CA SER A 72 -1.03 -13.20 22.38
C SER A 72 0.13 -12.49 23.11
N ILE A 73 0.93 -11.69 22.41
CA ILE A 73 2.00 -10.86 23.02
C ILE A 73 1.41 -9.58 23.60
N LEU A 74 0.43 -8.97 22.93
CA LEU A 74 -0.25 -7.75 23.38
C LEU A 74 -1.24 -7.97 24.52
N SER A 75 -1.81 -9.18 24.62
CA SER A 75 -2.79 -9.57 25.65
C SER A 75 -2.16 -10.21 26.89
N GLU A 76 -0.83 -10.35 26.95
CA GLU A 76 -0.13 -10.84 28.15
C GLU A 76 0.16 -9.68 29.14
N PRO A 77 -0.54 -9.55 30.29
CA PRO A 77 -0.45 -8.36 31.14
C PRO A 77 0.79 -8.33 32.06
N LYS A 78 1.87 -9.04 31.70
CA LYS A 78 2.90 -9.48 32.65
C LYS A 78 4.01 -8.47 32.99
N LEU A 79 4.04 -7.29 32.37
CA LEU A 79 5.05 -6.25 32.65
C LEU A 79 4.51 -5.05 33.44
N LEU A 80 3.19 -4.84 33.53
CA LEU A 80 2.62 -3.71 34.27
C LEU A 80 2.19 -4.07 35.70
N GLU A 81 1.82 -5.33 35.94
CA GLU A 81 1.34 -5.80 37.26
C GLU A 81 2.45 -5.99 38.31
N LYS A 82 3.73 -5.88 37.92
CA LYS A 82 4.90 -6.06 38.80
C LYS A 82 5.61 -4.78 39.21
N ILE A 83 5.12 -3.62 38.77
CA ILE A 83 5.67 -2.32 39.20
C ILE A 83 4.92 -1.87 40.45
N ASN A 84 5.55 -2.08 41.62
CA ASN A 84 5.05 -1.59 42.90
C ASN A 84 5.14 -0.05 42.93
N THR A 85 4.02 0.62 42.63
CA THR A 85 3.96 2.10 42.53
C THR A 85 4.36 2.82 43.82
N ASP A 86 4.12 2.18 44.96
CA ASP A 86 4.33 2.77 46.29
C ASP A 86 5.81 2.80 46.68
N GLU A 87 6.64 1.94 46.07
CA GLU A 87 8.08 1.90 46.30
C GLU A 87 8.82 2.90 45.39
N PHE A 88 8.32 3.12 44.16
CA PHE A 88 8.85 4.14 43.27
C PHE A 88 8.59 5.57 43.76
N MET A 89 7.46 5.80 44.45
CA MET A 89 7.10 7.14 44.95
C MET A 89 7.90 7.53 46.21
N LYS A 90 8.21 6.58 47.10
CA LYS A 90 9.00 6.84 48.33
C LYS A 90 10.43 7.33 48.07
N VAL A 91 11.04 6.95 46.96
CA VAL A 91 12.42 7.37 46.62
C VAL A 91 12.51 8.87 46.30
N PHE A 92 11.39 9.55 46.03
CA PHE A 92 11.36 10.98 45.70
C PHE A 92 11.06 11.92 46.89
N ASP A 93 10.49 11.43 48.00
CA ASP A 93 10.09 12.28 49.14
C ASP A 93 11.18 12.46 50.22
N ASP A 94 12.11 11.49 50.37
CA ASP A 94 13.11 11.51 51.44
C ASP A 94 14.26 12.53 51.24
N ASP A 95 14.42 13.12 50.05
CA ASP A 95 15.57 13.99 49.71
C ASP A 95 15.28 15.51 49.81
N PHE A 96 14.13 15.92 50.39
CA PHE A 96 13.74 17.36 50.43
C PHE A 96 13.30 17.92 51.79
N THR A 97 13.33 17.16 52.88
CA THR A 97 12.71 17.58 54.17
C THR A 97 13.60 17.44 55.42
N SER A 98 14.93 17.58 55.32
CA SER A 98 15.82 17.58 56.49
C SER A 98 17.04 18.50 56.40
N ALA A 99 16.83 19.82 56.52
CA ALA A 99 17.80 20.79 57.07
C ALA A 99 17.23 22.22 57.21
N ASN A 100 16.58 22.56 58.33
CA ASN A 100 16.45 23.96 58.74
C ASN A 100 16.19 24.13 60.25
N GLU A 101 17.26 24.29 61.03
CA GLU A 101 17.18 24.86 62.37
C GLU A 101 18.20 26.01 62.54
N ASN A 102 17.68 27.15 63.02
CA ASN A 102 18.35 28.20 63.81
C ASN A 102 19.37 29.19 63.17
N LYS A 103 18.85 30.43 62.99
CA LYS A 103 19.42 31.80 63.14
C LYS A 103 20.66 32.01 64.06
N PRO A 104 21.29 33.22 64.11
CA PRO A 104 21.34 34.36 63.15
C PRO A 104 22.72 35.08 63.03
N ASP A 105 22.76 36.14 62.20
CA ASP A 105 23.29 37.51 62.52
C ASP A 105 24.48 38.12 61.70
N THR A 106 24.38 39.45 61.53
CA THR A 106 25.36 40.46 61.05
C THR A 106 25.77 40.49 59.57
N GLY A 107 26.09 41.70 59.06
CA GLY A 107 27.10 41.82 57.98
C GLY A 107 26.76 42.56 56.67
N ARG A 108 26.22 43.77 56.75
CA ARG A 108 26.30 44.91 55.79
C ARG A 108 27.22 44.80 54.53
N SER A 109 26.76 45.47 53.46
CA SER A 109 27.50 46.14 52.34
C SER A 109 27.89 45.40 51.04
N GLU A 110 27.40 46.01 49.94
CA GLU A 110 28.09 46.31 48.67
C GLU A 110 28.26 45.24 47.58
N ALA A 111 27.24 45.25 46.71
CA ALA A 111 27.17 44.73 45.36
C ALA A 111 28.42 44.87 44.47
N LYS A 112 28.77 43.77 43.79
CA LYS A 112 29.26 43.77 42.40
C LYS A 112 28.74 42.54 41.64
N GLY A 113 28.37 42.75 40.38
CA GLY A 113 28.74 41.80 39.32
C GLY A 113 27.74 40.72 38.88
N SER A 114 26.85 41.11 37.95
CA SER A 114 26.64 40.43 36.65
C SER A 114 25.59 39.30 36.47
N THR A 115 25.00 39.35 35.26
CA THR A 115 24.25 38.28 34.54
C THR A 115 22.88 37.85 35.07
N SER A 116 21.90 38.76 34.95
CA SER A 116 20.49 38.39 34.87
C SER A 116 20.08 37.96 33.44
N ARG A 117 19.49 36.77 33.35
CA ARG A 117 18.53 36.33 32.31
C ARG A 117 17.34 37.33 32.22
N PRO A 118 16.61 37.43 31.10
CA PRO A 118 15.20 36.95 31.13
C PRO A 118 14.69 36.40 29.75
N PRO A 119 13.40 36.04 29.58
CA PRO A 119 12.97 35.05 28.57
C PRO A 119 11.86 35.49 27.57
N SER A 120 11.53 34.57 26.67
CA SER A 120 10.19 34.27 26.09
C SER A 120 9.25 35.38 25.53
N VAL A 121 8.97 35.23 24.22
CA VAL A 121 7.62 35.16 23.60
C VAL A 121 6.84 36.45 23.23
N SER A 122 6.41 36.46 21.94
CA SER A 122 5.17 37.02 21.33
C SER A 122 5.23 38.24 20.36
N LYS A 123 4.72 37.95 19.15
CA LYS A 123 4.08 38.75 18.07
C LYS A 123 3.97 40.30 18.17
N SER A 124 4.45 40.97 17.12
CA SER A 124 3.68 41.95 16.30
C SER A 124 4.36 42.08 14.91
N THR A 125 3.68 42.05 13.76
CA THR A 125 2.84 43.06 13.07
C THR A 125 3.61 44.26 12.48
N ASN A 126 3.74 44.32 11.14
CA ASN A 126 3.61 45.50 10.25
C ASN A 126 3.83 45.06 8.79
N GLN A 127 2.87 45.15 7.87
CA GLN A 127 2.26 46.34 7.21
C GLN A 127 3.16 47.02 6.15
N SER A 128 2.81 46.79 4.88
CA SER A 128 3.02 47.71 3.75
C SER A 128 2.05 47.37 2.59
N ARG A 129 1.23 48.35 2.15
CA ARG A 129 0.44 48.36 0.89
C ARG A 129 1.05 49.43 -0.04
N PRO A 130 0.72 49.57 -1.36
CA PRO A 130 -0.57 49.29 -2.04
C PRO A 130 -0.38 48.50 -3.38
N GLN A 131 -1.27 48.44 -4.40
CA GLN A 131 -2.64 48.93 -4.63
C GLN A 131 -3.45 47.99 -5.57
N SER A 132 -4.77 48.24 -5.67
CA SER A 132 -5.71 48.01 -6.79
C SER A 132 -5.40 47.02 -7.94
N LYS A 133 -6.28 46.03 -8.11
CA LYS A 133 -7.50 46.17 -8.95
C LYS A 133 -8.53 45.09 -8.63
N THR A 134 -9.81 45.45 -8.76
CA THR A 134 -10.98 44.63 -8.43
C THR A 134 -11.57 43.95 -9.66
N LYS A 135 -12.22 42.79 -9.47
CA LYS A 135 -13.57 42.48 -10.00
C LYS A 135 -14.13 41.18 -9.42
N LYS A 136 -15.45 41.16 -9.22
CA LYS A 136 -16.25 40.01 -8.71
C LYS A 136 -16.68 39.09 -9.87
N PRO A 137 -17.06 37.83 -9.61
CA PRO A 137 -17.70 36.97 -10.61
C PRO A 137 -19.16 37.41 -10.86
N VAL A 138 -19.64 37.25 -12.09
CA VAL A 138 -21.05 37.47 -12.45
C VAL A 138 -21.54 36.39 -13.41
N SER A 139 -22.82 36.04 -13.23
CA SER A 139 -23.66 35.07 -13.93
C SER A 139 -23.71 35.15 -15.47
N ALA A 140 -24.18 34.03 -16.05
CA ALA A 140 -25.00 33.90 -17.28
C ALA A 140 -24.34 33.55 -18.64
N LYS A 141 -24.75 32.37 -19.13
CA LYS A 141 -25.12 32.01 -20.53
C LYS A 141 -24.40 32.73 -21.69
N SER A 142 -23.69 31.95 -22.52
CA SER A 142 -24.29 31.35 -23.74
C SER A 142 -23.27 30.72 -24.73
N ARG A 143 -23.80 29.83 -25.59
CA ARG A 143 -23.37 29.58 -26.98
C ARG A 143 -22.03 28.85 -27.26
N VAL A 144 -22.16 27.53 -27.38
CA VAL A 144 -21.68 26.64 -28.48
C VAL A 144 -20.66 27.24 -29.46
N LYS A 145 -19.52 26.55 -29.63
CA LYS A 145 -18.73 26.57 -30.88
C LYS A 145 -18.24 25.16 -31.24
N SER A 146 -18.17 24.89 -32.54
CA SER A 146 -18.07 23.56 -33.15
C SER A 146 -16.64 23.02 -33.31
N GLY A 147 -16.50 21.70 -33.23
CA GLY A 147 -15.32 20.92 -33.61
C GLY A 147 -15.76 19.56 -34.18
N LYS A 148 -15.10 19.09 -35.25
CA LYS A 148 -15.62 18.00 -36.13
C LYS A 148 -15.09 16.60 -35.79
N SER A 149 -15.99 15.62 -35.75
CA SER A 149 -15.81 14.19 -36.08
C SER A 149 -17.21 13.57 -36.19
N LYS A 150 -17.72 13.08 -37.34
CA LYS A 150 -17.45 11.74 -37.94
C LYS A 150 -17.43 10.66 -36.84
N VAL A 151 -18.32 9.67 -36.78
CA VAL A 151 -19.27 9.07 -37.75
C VAL A 151 -20.46 8.47 -36.99
N ASP A 152 -21.70 8.61 -37.50
CA ASP A 152 -22.69 7.51 -37.60
C ASP A 152 -23.96 8.01 -38.35
N ASP A 153 -24.19 7.49 -39.55
CA ASP A 153 -25.45 7.67 -40.28
C ASP A 153 -26.35 6.46 -40.00
N VAL A 154 -27.29 6.62 -39.07
CA VAL A 154 -28.46 5.73 -38.95
C VAL A 154 -29.70 6.60 -39.12
N ALA A 155 -30.24 6.61 -40.34
CA ALA A 155 -31.41 7.40 -40.68
C ALA A 155 -32.63 6.95 -39.86
N MET A 156 -33.31 7.90 -39.22
CA MET A 156 -34.61 7.65 -38.60
C MET A 156 -35.70 7.69 -39.68
N VAL A 157 -36.14 6.51 -40.13
CA VAL A 157 -37.12 6.32 -41.21
C VAL A 157 -38.54 6.13 -40.65
N GLU A 158 -38.96 6.95 -39.69
CA GLU A 158 -40.31 6.89 -39.09
C GLU A 158 -41.19 8.11 -39.41
N ASP A 159 -40.65 9.32 -39.57
CA ASP A 159 -41.47 10.53 -39.87
C ASP A 159 -41.77 10.73 -41.37
N ALA A 160 -40.92 10.23 -42.28
CA ALA A 160 -41.12 10.44 -43.72
C ALA A 160 -42.38 9.72 -44.24
N PHE A 161 -42.62 8.49 -43.79
CA PHE A 161 -43.71 7.64 -44.28
C PHE A 161 -45.11 8.15 -43.84
N MET A 162 -45.21 8.76 -42.66
CA MET A 162 -46.47 9.33 -42.14
C MET A 162 -46.85 10.66 -42.80
N THR A 163 -45.94 11.27 -43.55
CA THR A 163 -46.19 12.55 -44.23
C THR A 163 -46.83 12.33 -45.61
N GLU A 164 -46.37 11.32 -46.36
CA GLU A 164 -46.84 11.01 -47.71
C GLU A 164 -48.29 10.48 -47.74
N PHE A 165 -48.76 9.84 -46.67
CA PHE A 165 -50.16 9.36 -46.57
C PHE A 165 -51.20 10.47 -46.35
N LYS A 166 -50.78 11.69 -45.96
CA LYS A 166 -51.70 12.83 -45.76
C LYS A 166 -52.07 13.58 -47.03
N GLU A 167 -51.36 13.35 -48.13
CA GLU A 167 -51.61 14.03 -49.41
C GLU A 167 -52.69 13.30 -50.26
N PHE A 168 -53.08 12.08 -49.87
CA PHE A 168 -54.20 11.35 -50.47
C PHE A 168 -55.55 11.87 -49.96
N SER A 169 -55.94 13.07 -50.42
CA SER A 169 -57.27 13.62 -50.14
C SER A 169 -58.35 12.83 -50.88
N LEU A 170 -59.17 12.09 -50.12
CA LEU A 170 -60.36 11.39 -50.62
C LEU A 170 -61.29 12.30 -51.44
N GLN A 171 -61.35 13.59 -51.10
CA GLN A 171 -62.15 14.60 -51.83
C GLN A 171 -61.75 14.68 -53.30
N ASN A 172 -60.44 14.69 -53.59
CA ASN A 172 -59.94 14.84 -54.97
C ASN A 172 -60.26 13.60 -55.85
N VAL A 173 -60.53 12.45 -55.24
CA VAL A 173 -60.95 11.23 -55.95
C VAL A 173 -62.46 11.21 -56.17
N VAL A 174 -63.24 11.71 -55.20
CA VAL A 174 -64.71 11.85 -55.34
C VAL A 174 -65.06 12.92 -56.38
N ASP A 175 -64.42 14.09 -56.34
CA ASP A 175 -64.64 15.18 -57.30
C ASP A 175 -64.31 14.75 -58.74
N ASN A 176 -63.32 13.85 -58.92
CA ASN A 176 -62.99 13.25 -60.22
C ASN A 176 -63.98 12.17 -60.68
N LEU A 177 -64.78 11.58 -59.77
CA LEU A 177 -65.83 10.61 -60.13
C LEU A 177 -67.17 11.28 -60.45
N GLU A 178 -67.54 12.35 -59.73
CA GLU A 178 -68.76 13.12 -60.04
C GLU A 178 -68.67 13.89 -61.38
N GLY A 179 -67.46 14.10 -61.90
CA GLY A 179 -67.21 14.72 -63.21
C GLY A 179 -67.37 13.81 -64.43
N MET A 180 -67.64 12.51 -64.27
CA MET A 180 -67.93 11.61 -65.39
C MET A 180 -69.39 11.74 -65.83
N ASP A 181 -69.63 12.74 -66.68
CA ASP A 181 -70.84 12.86 -67.50
C ASP A 181 -71.01 11.59 -68.35
N LEU A 182 -71.88 10.69 -67.91
CA LEU A 182 -72.32 9.53 -68.70
C LEU A 182 -73.27 10.04 -69.78
N GLY A 183 -72.68 10.54 -70.86
CA GLY A 183 -73.39 11.04 -72.02
C GLY A 183 -74.44 10.03 -72.48
N ASP A 184 -75.66 10.53 -72.70
CA ASP A 184 -76.82 9.80 -73.18
C ASP A 184 -76.54 9.26 -74.59
N ASP A 185 -76.02 8.03 -74.65
CA ASP A 185 -75.57 7.41 -75.89
C ASP A 185 -76.75 6.92 -76.73
N VAL A 186 -77.32 7.88 -77.47
CA VAL A 186 -77.82 7.75 -78.84
C VAL A 186 -78.42 6.38 -79.19
N HIS A 187 -79.75 6.28 -79.11
CA HIS A 187 -80.60 5.31 -79.82
C HIS A 187 -79.92 3.97 -80.20
N ASP A 188 -79.92 3.00 -79.28
CA ASP A 188 -79.43 1.64 -79.52
C ASP A 188 -80.32 0.89 -80.53
N ASP A 189 -80.10 1.18 -81.81
CA ASP A 189 -80.70 0.47 -82.95
C ASP A 189 -80.04 -0.92 -83.01
N VAL A 190 -80.65 -1.87 -82.27
CA VAL A 190 -80.15 -3.22 -81.94
C VAL A 190 -79.61 -4.02 -83.15
N LEU A 191 -80.05 -3.66 -84.35
CA LEU A 191 -79.68 -4.25 -85.64
C LEU A 191 -78.84 -3.27 -86.48
N PRO A 192 -77.64 -3.67 -86.97
CA PRO A 192 -76.93 -2.89 -87.98
C PRO A 192 -77.82 -2.65 -89.19
N SER A 193 -77.67 -1.51 -89.88
CA SER A 193 -78.50 -1.15 -91.05
C SER A 193 -78.59 -2.25 -92.12
N ALA A 194 -77.52 -3.02 -92.33
CA ALA A 194 -77.51 -4.18 -93.24
C ALA A 194 -78.44 -5.36 -92.84
N ALA A 195 -78.91 -5.40 -91.58
CA ALA A 195 -79.84 -6.40 -91.07
C ALA A 195 -81.31 -5.94 -91.11
N GLN A 196 -81.59 -4.63 -91.24
CA GLN A 196 -82.97 -4.12 -91.34
C GLN A 196 -83.66 -4.59 -92.64
N ASP A 197 -82.92 -4.76 -93.75
CA ASP A 197 -83.43 -5.31 -95.02
C ASP A 197 -83.50 -6.85 -95.08
N MET A 198 -83.09 -7.57 -94.02
CA MET A 198 -83.11 -9.03 -93.99
C MET A 198 -84.49 -9.56 -93.58
N GLY A 199 -84.97 -10.62 -94.24
CA GLY A 199 -86.21 -11.30 -93.84
C GLY A 199 -86.17 -11.79 -92.38
N SER A 200 -87.32 -11.78 -91.70
CA SER A 200 -87.41 -11.96 -90.23
C SER A 200 -86.72 -13.22 -89.69
N GLU A 201 -86.75 -14.34 -90.41
CA GLU A 201 -86.03 -15.55 -90.00
C GLU A 201 -84.51 -15.37 -89.97
N ALA A 202 -83.96 -14.59 -90.91
CA ALA A 202 -82.52 -14.30 -90.98
C ALA A 202 -82.08 -13.28 -89.92
N GLN A 203 -82.93 -12.29 -89.60
CA GLN A 203 -82.74 -11.41 -88.43
C GLN A 203 -82.72 -12.21 -87.12
N ILE A 204 -83.64 -13.16 -86.94
CA ILE A 204 -83.68 -14.04 -85.75
C ILE A 204 -82.41 -14.91 -85.65
N ARG A 205 -81.87 -15.41 -86.76
CA ARG A 205 -80.60 -16.15 -86.78
C ARG A 205 -79.40 -15.26 -86.40
N PHE A 206 -79.34 -14.04 -86.94
CA PHE A 206 -78.31 -13.05 -86.58
C PHE A 206 -78.36 -12.67 -85.09
N LEU A 207 -79.55 -12.33 -84.57
CA LEU A 207 -79.73 -11.99 -83.15
C LEU A 207 -79.36 -13.16 -82.23
N LYS A 208 -79.72 -14.40 -82.58
CA LYS A 208 -79.27 -15.59 -81.82
C LYS A 208 -77.76 -15.77 -81.84
N ALA A 209 -77.08 -15.45 -82.95
CA ALA A 209 -75.62 -15.50 -83.04
C ALA A 209 -74.98 -14.40 -82.18
N LYS A 210 -75.46 -13.14 -82.26
CA LYS A 210 -75.01 -12.02 -81.43
C LYS A 210 -75.20 -12.33 -79.93
N LEU A 211 -76.37 -12.83 -79.54
CA LEU A 211 -76.67 -13.23 -78.17
C LEU A 211 -75.74 -14.36 -77.68
N ARG A 212 -75.43 -15.34 -78.54
CA ARG A 212 -74.47 -16.40 -78.21
C ARG A 212 -73.05 -15.87 -78.01
N VAL A 213 -72.57 -15.00 -78.90
CA VAL A 213 -71.24 -14.36 -78.76
C VAL A 213 -71.20 -13.50 -77.48
N MET A 214 -72.23 -12.70 -77.21
CA MET A 214 -72.32 -11.92 -75.97
C MET A 214 -72.39 -12.81 -74.72
N GLN A 215 -73.02 -13.99 -74.79
CA GLN A 215 -73.02 -14.96 -73.69
C GLN A 215 -71.62 -15.57 -73.49
N GLU A 216 -70.92 -15.94 -74.57
CA GLU A 216 -69.55 -16.46 -74.52
C GLU A 216 -68.56 -15.39 -74.02
N GLU A 217 -68.77 -14.11 -74.34
CA GLU A 217 -68.03 -12.97 -73.79
C GLU A 217 -68.35 -12.71 -72.30
N MET A 218 -69.62 -12.78 -71.89
CA MET A 218 -70.04 -12.73 -70.48
C MET A 218 -69.42 -13.86 -69.66
N ASP A 219 -69.48 -15.10 -70.15
CA ASP A 219 -68.91 -16.27 -69.48
C ASP A 219 -67.38 -16.17 -69.37
N ARG A 220 -66.71 -15.64 -70.41
CA ARG A 220 -65.27 -15.36 -70.41
C ARG A 220 -64.90 -14.26 -69.42
N LEU A 221 -65.62 -13.13 -69.41
CA LEU A 221 -65.39 -12.04 -68.47
C LEU A 221 -65.66 -12.49 -67.03
N GLY A 222 -66.69 -13.31 -66.81
CA GLY A 222 -66.96 -13.93 -65.50
C GLY A 222 -65.81 -14.84 -65.03
N GLN A 223 -65.22 -15.65 -65.91
CA GLN A 223 -64.02 -16.44 -65.59
C GLN A 223 -62.80 -15.55 -65.30
N GLU A 224 -62.63 -14.44 -66.04
CA GLU A 224 -61.52 -13.51 -65.83
C GLU A 224 -61.67 -12.73 -64.51
N ILE A 225 -62.89 -12.32 -64.14
CA ILE A 225 -63.21 -11.72 -62.83
C ILE A 225 -62.93 -12.72 -61.70
N ASN A 226 -63.47 -13.95 -61.78
CA ASN A 226 -63.22 -14.98 -60.75
C ASN A 226 -61.72 -15.24 -60.55
N LYS A 227 -60.95 -15.35 -61.65
CA LYS A 227 -59.49 -15.49 -61.61
C LYS A 227 -58.80 -14.28 -60.98
N LYS A 228 -59.30 -13.07 -61.24
CA LYS A 228 -58.79 -11.84 -60.61
C LYS A 228 -59.11 -11.77 -59.13
N ASP A 229 -60.28 -12.23 -58.71
CA ASP A 229 -60.66 -12.32 -57.29
C ASP A 229 -59.83 -13.37 -56.55
N GLU A 230 -59.53 -14.52 -57.17
CA GLU A 230 -58.58 -15.51 -56.65
C GLU A 230 -57.16 -14.90 -56.50
N GLU A 231 -56.62 -14.29 -57.55
CA GLU A 231 -55.31 -13.61 -57.52
C GLU A 231 -55.26 -12.49 -56.45
N ASN A 232 -56.34 -11.74 -56.27
CA ASN A 232 -56.44 -10.66 -55.29
C ASN A 232 -56.57 -11.19 -53.84
N SER A 233 -57.27 -12.30 -53.64
CA SER A 233 -57.34 -13.03 -52.37
C SER A 233 -55.97 -13.55 -51.96
N GLU A 234 -55.22 -14.19 -52.87
CA GLU A 234 -53.85 -14.64 -52.64
C GLU A 234 -52.91 -13.48 -52.29
N GLN A 235 -52.98 -12.36 -53.02
CA GLN A 235 -52.18 -11.17 -52.71
C GLN A 235 -52.55 -10.59 -51.34
N THR A 236 -53.83 -10.55 -50.99
CA THR A 236 -54.31 -10.07 -49.68
C THR A 236 -53.78 -10.92 -48.52
N ILE A 237 -53.73 -12.25 -48.68
CA ILE A 237 -53.11 -13.16 -47.70
C ILE A 237 -51.62 -12.85 -47.56
N LYS A 238 -50.92 -12.75 -48.70
CA LYS A 238 -49.47 -12.52 -48.73
C LYS A 238 -49.06 -11.16 -48.14
N VAL A 239 -49.88 -10.12 -48.30
CA VAL A 239 -49.67 -8.83 -47.63
C VAL A 239 -49.76 -9.00 -46.11
N LYS A 240 -50.79 -9.68 -45.58
CA LYS A 240 -50.93 -9.94 -44.15
C LYS A 240 -49.74 -10.73 -43.58
N GLU A 241 -49.30 -11.79 -44.25
CA GLU A 241 -48.12 -12.57 -43.85
C GLU A 241 -46.86 -11.69 -43.76
N LEU A 242 -46.65 -10.80 -44.73
CA LEU A 242 -45.51 -9.87 -44.74
C LEU A 242 -45.63 -8.79 -43.65
N GLU A 243 -46.83 -8.32 -43.33
CA GLU A 243 -47.06 -7.37 -42.24
C GLU A 243 -46.84 -8.00 -40.86
N GLU A 244 -47.29 -9.24 -40.66
CA GLU A 244 -47.04 -10.01 -39.44
C GLU A 244 -45.54 -10.28 -39.24
N GLU A 245 -44.83 -10.69 -40.30
CA GLU A 245 -43.38 -10.90 -40.26
C GLU A 245 -42.62 -9.58 -40.04
N ARG A 246 -43.03 -8.47 -40.67
CA ARG A 246 -42.49 -7.13 -40.37
C ARG A 246 -42.66 -6.81 -38.89
N GLY A 247 -43.85 -7.03 -38.33
CA GLY A 247 -44.14 -6.83 -36.90
C GLY A 247 -43.33 -7.75 -35.97
N ARG A 248 -42.98 -8.97 -36.41
CA ARG A 248 -42.10 -9.89 -35.68
C ARG A 248 -40.64 -9.43 -35.71
N LEU A 249 -40.16 -8.99 -36.88
CA LEU A 249 -38.80 -8.46 -37.06
C LEU A 249 -38.60 -7.15 -36.30
N THR A 250 -39.54 -6.20 -36.35
CA THR A 250 -39.48 -4.95 -35.57
C THR A 250 -39.38 -5.22 -34.07
N ARG A 251 -40.20 -6.13 -33.52
CA ARG A 251 -40.11 -6.54 -32.10
C ARG A 251 -38.78 -7.20 -31.75
N THR A 252 -38.23 -8.02 -32.65
CA THR A 252 -36.93 -8.68 -32.45
C THR A 252 -35.79 -7.67 -32.47
N ASN A 253 -35.82 -6.72 -33.41
CA ASN A 253 -34.81 -5.66 -33.53
C ASN A 253 -34.83 -4.72 -32.31
N ALA A 254 -36.02 -4.32 -31.84
CA ALA A 254 -36.17 -3.56 -30.61
C ALA A 254 -35.59 -4.30 -29.39
N ALA A 255 -35.87 -5.60 -29.24
CA ALA A 255 -35.31 -6.42 -28.18
C ALA A 255 -33.76 -6.49 -28.26
N GLN A 256 -33.21 -6.71 -29.45
CA GLN A 256 -31.76 -6.72 -29.70
C GLN A 256 -31.12 -5.36 -29.40
N GLY A 257 -31.77 -4.24 -29.74
CA GLY A 257 -31.32 -2.89 -29.36
C GLY A 257 -31.16 -2.74 -27.85
N THR A 258 -32.18 -3.12 -27.06
CA THR A 258 -32.07 -3.08 -25.58
C THR A 258 -30.99 -4.03 -25.02
N GLN A 259 -30.71 -5.14 -25.71
CA GLN A 259 -29.64 -6.07 -25.34
C GLN A 259 -28.25 -5.46 -25.60
N ILE A 260 -28.07 -4.80 -26.75
CA ILE A 260 -26.85 -4.09 -27.13
C ILE A 260 -26.55 -2.99 -26.10
N ASP A 261 -27.54 -2.19 -25.72
CA ASP A 261 -27.32 -1.08 -24.77
C ASP A 261 -27.02 -1.58 -23.35
N LYS A 262 -27.60 -2.71 -22.92
CA LYS A 262 -27.20 -3.40 -21.68
C LYS A 262 -25.74 -3.84 -21.73
N TYR A 263 -25.29 -4.48 -22.82
CA TYR A 263 -23.90 -4.92 -22.95
C TYR A 263 -22.91 -3.75 -23.07
N LYS A 264 -23.25 -2.69 -23.80
CA LYS A 264 -22.46 -1.44 -23.82
C LYS A 264 -22.28 -0.87 -22.42
N LYS A 265 -23.37 -0.77 -21.64
CA LYS A 265 -23.30 -0.29 -20.26
C LYS A 265 -22.39 -1.15 -19.39
N ILE A 266 -22.56 -2.48 -19.43
CA ILE A 266 -21.71 -3.41 -18.66
C ILE A 266 -20.23 -3.30 -19.06
N ALA A 267 -19.95 -3.09 -20.35
CA ALA A 267 -18.58 -2.89 -20.83
C ALA A 267 -17.97 -1.58 -20.31
N GLU A 268 -18.71 -0.48 -20.31
CA GLU A 268 -18.24 0.82 -19.78
C GLU A 268 -18.07 0.77 -18.24
N ASP A 269 -19.01 0.14 -17.52
CA ASP A 269 -18.93 -0.08 -16.07
C ASP A 269 -17.70 -0.97 -15.72
N SER A 270 -17.40 -2.00 -16.51
CA SER A 270 -16.22 -2.85 -16.32
C SER A 270 -14.91 -2.12 -16.67
N LYS A 271 -14.91 -1.30 -17.71
CA LYS A 271 -13.76 -0.49 -18.13
C LYS A 271 -13.40 0.55 -17.07
N THR A 272 -14.37 1.34 -16.60
CA THR A 272 -14.16 2.34 -15.54
C THR A 272 -13.69 1.71 -14.22
N LYS A 273 -14.22 0.52 -13.87
CA LYS A 273 -13.71 -0.28 -12.74
C LYS A 273 -12.25 -0.70 -12.94
N THR A 274 -11.86 -1.09 -14.15
CA THR A 274 -10.47 -1.47 -14.49
C THR A 274 -9.54 -0.27 -14.37
N GLU A 275 -9.88 0.87 -14.95
CA GLU A 275 -9.11 2.12 -14.85
C GLU A 275 -8.93 2.59 -13.39
N SER A 276 -9.95 2.40 -12.54
CA SER A 276 -9.88 2.68 -11.10
C SER A 276 -8.91 1.74 -10.38
N LEU A 277 -8.98 0.44 -10.66
CA LEU A 277 -8.07 -0.56 -10.08
C LEU A 277 -6.63 -0.36 -10.54
N GLU A 278 -6.39 -0.03 -11.81
CA GLU A 278 -5.06 0.32 -12.32
C GLU A 278 -4.49 1.56 -11.60
N THR A 279 -5.32 2.57 -11.33
CA THR A 279 -4.92 3.77 -10.58
C THR A 279 -4.54 3.43 -9.14
N GLN A 280 -5.33 2.59 -8.45
CA GLN A 280 -5.02 2.12 -7.09
C GLN A 280 -3.76 1.25 -7.05
N LEU A 281 -3.56 0.40 -8.06
CA LEU A 281 -2.38 -0.45 -8.21
C LEU A 281 -1.11 0.40 -8.47
N ALA A 282 -1.24 1.50 -9.22
CA ALA A 282 -0.16 2.46 -9.42
C ALA A 282 0.17 3.26 -8.15
N ALA A 283 -0.84 3.60 -7.34
CA ALA A 283 -0.66 4.30 -6.06
C ALA A 283 0.04 3.39 -5.02
N THR A 284 -0.50 2.20 -4.78
CA THR A 284 0.06 1.21 -3.84
C THR A 284 1.48 0.77 -4.20
N LYS A 285 1.82 0.66 -5.50
CA LYS A 285 3.22 0.45 -5.95
C LYS A 285 4.15 1.60 -5.54
N LYS A 286 3.72 2.86 -5.67
CA LYS A 286 4.53 4.03 -5.24
C LYS A 286 4.72 4.06 -3.73
N GLU A 287 3.67 3.75 -2.97
CA GLU A 287 3.74 3.64 -1.50
C GLU A 287 4.68 2.52 -1.06
N LEU A 288 4.62 1.34 -1.71
CA LEU A 288 5.55 0.23 -1.46
C LEU A 288 7.01 0.62 -1.71
N ASP A 289 7.29 1.32 -2.82
CA ASP A 289 8.64 1.80 -3.13
C ASP A 289 9.11 2.92 -2.19
N GLN A 290 8.20 3.77 -1.72
CA GLN A 290 8.48 4.77 -0.69
C GLN A 290 8.82 4.08 0.65
N MET A 291 8.02 3.11 1.09
CA MET A 291 8.26 2.35 2.32
C MET A 291 9.58 1.58 2.28
N LYS A 292 9.93 0.96 1.15
CA LYS A 292 11.25 0.31 0.95
C LYS A 292 12.42 1.28 1.06
N ARG A 293 12.27 2.53 0.61
CA ARG A 293 13.30 3.58 0.76
C ARG A 293 13.44 4.00 2.22
N THR A 294 12.33 4.26 2.90
CA THR A 294 12.30 4.60 4.33
C THR A 294 12.90 3.49 5.18
N GLN A 295 12.56 2.22 4.91
CA GLN A 295 13.12 1.05 5.60
C GLN A 295 14.65 0.97 5.46
N LYS A 296 15.20 1.18 4.25
CA LYS A 296 16.66 1.21 4.04
C LYS A 296 17.34 2.36 4.79
N GLN A 297 16.70 3.54 4.83
CA GLN A 297 17.20 4.69 5.58
C GLN A 297 17.17 4.43 7.10
N GLN A 298 16.09 3.82 7.61
CA GLN A 298 15.95 3.41 9.00
C GLN A 298 16.99 2.36 9.38
N ALA A 299 17.17 1.30 8.58
CA ALA A 299 18.19 0.28 8.84
C ALA A 299 19.62 0.86 8.87
N THR A 300 19.93 1.80 7.97
CA THR A 300 21.22 2.52 7.98
C THR A 300 21.39 3.36 9.24
N THR A 301 20.32 4.03 9.67
CA THR A 301 20.31 4.86 10.90
C THR A 301 20.45 3.99 12.15
N GLN A 302 19.76 2.85 12.18
CA GLN A 302 19.79 1.86 13.26
C GLN A 302 21.19 1.28 13.42
N GLY A 303 21.84 0.82 12.34
CA GLY A 303 23.22 0.35 12.38
C GLY A 303 24.20 1.43 12.87
N ALA A 304 23.99 2.69 12.48
CA ALA A 304 24.80 3.80 13.00
C ALA A 304 24.57 4.07 14.50
N THR A 305 23.34 3.89 15.02
CA THR A 305 23.07 3.98 16.47
C THR A 305 23.62 2.78 17.24
N GLU A 306 23.58 1.57 16.67
CA GLU A 306 24.08 0.35 17.27
C GLU A 306 25.61 0.38 17.41
N VAL A 307 26.34 0.86 16.39
CA VAL A 307 27.79 1.09 16.48
C VAL A 307 28.15 2.11 17.58
N ARG A 308 27.36 3.17 17.75
CA ARG A 308 27.56 4.15 18.83
C ARG A 308 27.27 3.55 20.21
N LEU A 309 26.22 2.73 20.32
CA LEU A 309 25.87 2.02 21.55
C LEU A 309 26.97 1.04 21.95
N ASN A 310 27.44 0.20 21.03
CA ASN A 310 28.50 -0.77 21.29
C ASN A 310 29.79 -0.08 21.75
N ARG A 311 30.19 1.02 21.09
CA ARG A 311 31.32 1.85 21.54
C ARG A 311 31.12 2.42 22.95
N ALA A 312 29.92 2.90 23.28
CA ALA A 312 29.63 3.39 24.64
C ALA A 312 29.68 2.27 25.68
N LEU A 313 29.26 1.05 25.34
CA LEU A 313 29.37 -0.14 26.19
C LEU A 313 30.83 -0.55 26.41
N GLU A 314 31.65 -0.57 25.35
CA GLU A 314 33.11 -0.80 25.44
C GLU A 314 33.81 0.25 26.33
N GLU A 315 33.45 1.53 26.19
CA GLU A 315 33.98 2.61 27.03
C GLU A 315 33.55 2.43 28.50
N ILE A 316 32.29 2.04 28.78
CA ILE A 316 31.81 1.70 30.13
C ILE A 316 32.56 0.51 30.72
N GLU A 317 32.77 -0.56 29.95
CA GLU A 317 33.49 -1.75 30.41
C GLU A 317 34.95 -1.44 30.75
N LYS A 318 35.62 -0.64 29.90
CA LYS A 318 36.96 -0.12 30.17
C LYS A 318 37.03 0.71 31.45
N TYR A 319 36.06 1.58 31.72
CA TYR A 319 36.03 2.36 32.98
C TYR A 319 35.76 1.46 34.20
N LYS A 320 34.88 0.45 34.09
CA LYS A 320 34.68 -0.55 35.15
C LYS A 320 35.97 -1.31 35.46
N GLU A 321 36.70 -1.73 34.43
CA GLU A 321 37.98 -2.42 34.60
C GLU A 321 39.03 -1.51 35.24
N GLN A 322 39.18 -0.26 34.77
CA GLN A 322 40.08 0.72 35.38
C GLN A 322 39.75 0.98 36.86
N MET A 323 38.46 1.08 37.21
CA MET A 323 38.01 1.23 38.60
C MET A 323 38.34 0.00 39.45
N SER A 324 38.18 -1.20 38.91
CA SER A 324 38.54 -2.46 39.58
C SER A 324 40.05 -2.56 39.82
N ARG A 325 40.87 -2.29 38.78
CA ARG A 325 42.33 -2.23 38.85
C ARG A 325 42.82 -1.18 39.85
N THR A 326 42.18 -0.01 39.90
CA THR A 326 42.53 1.05 40.86
C THR A 326 42.19 0.66 42.30
N LYS A 327 41.02 0.04 42.53
CA LYS A 327 40.63 -0.46 43.87
C LYS A 327 41.56 -1.56 44.37
N THR A 328 41.93 -2.50 43.51
CA THR A 328 42.86 -3.60 43.86
C THR A 328 44.27 -3.09 44.11
N SER A 329 44.82 -2.27 43.22
CA SER A 329 46.13 -1.62 43.39
C SER A 329 46.21 -0.76 44.65
N SER A 330 45.17 0.03 44.95
CA SER A 330 45.08 0.82 46.20
C SER A 330 45.08 -0.07 47.45
N ARG A 331 44.32 -1.18 47.44
CA ARG A 331 44.28 -2.15 48.53
C ARG A 331 45.65 -2.84 48.71
N GLU A 332 46.26 -3.31 47.64
CA GLU A 332 47.60 -3.93 47.68
C GLU A 332 48.67 -2.97 48.19
N SER A 333 48.61 -1.69 47.77
CA SER A 333 49.50 -0.65 48.27
C SER A 333 49.31 -0.43 49.78
N ALA A 334 48.06 -0.34 50.26
CA ALA A 334 47.75 -0.17 51.68
C ALA A 334 48.19 -1.41 52.51
N ASP A 335 47.94 -2.62 52.02
CA ASP A 335 48.38 -3.87 52.65
C ASP A 335 49.92 -3.97 52.68
N SER A 336 50.62 -3.50 51.64
CA SER A 336 52.09 -3.47 51.58
C SER A 336 52.71 -2.45 52.53
N GLU A 337 52.15 -1.24 52.63
CA GLU A 337 52.62 -0.21 53.56
C GLU A 337 52.31 -0.61 55.00
N LYS A 338 51.16 -1.24 55.27
CA LYS A 338 50.87 -1.83 56.59
C LYS A 338 51.93 -2.86 56.98
N ARG A 339 52.29 -3.80 56.09
CA ARG A 339 53.36 -4.79 56.35
C ARG A 339 54.71 -4.12 56.61
N ARG A 340 55.02 -3.04 55.89
CA ARG A 340 56.25 -2.25 56.09
C ARG A 340 56.27 -1.56 57.45
N VAL A 341 55.15 -0.95 57.86
CA VAL A 341 54.99 -0.33 59.18
C VAL A 341 55.12 -1.38 60.29
N ASP A 342 54.43 -2.53 60.16
CA ASP A 342 54.52 -3.64 61.11
C ASP A 342 55.96 -4.15 61.26
N GLN A 343 56.71 -4.27 60.14
CA GLN A 343 58.14 -4.64 60.15
C GLN A 343 59.02 -3.57 60.83
N LEU A 344 58.84 -2.30 60.49
CA LEU A 344 59.61 -1.19 61.09
C LEU A 344 59.35 -1.07 62.60
N LEU A 345 58.12 -1.31 63.06
CA LEU A 345 57.78 -1.36 64.48
C LEU A 345 58.47 -2.53 65.19
N ALA A 346 58.53 -3.71 64.55
CA ALA A 346 59.23 -4.88 65.10
C ALA A 346 60.74 -4.63 65.22
N ASP A 347 61.37 -4.05 64.20
CA ASP A 347 62.80 -3.70 64.22
C ASP A 347 63.11 -2.57 65.20
N ASN A 348 62.26 -1.55 65.31
CA ASN A 348 62.43 -0.48 66.29
C ASN A 348 62.40 -1.05 67.73
N LYS A 349 61.40 -1.89 68.04
CA LYS A 349 61.30 -2.61 69.33
C LYS A 349 62.50 -3.52 69.61
N ARG A 350 63.13 -4.09 68.57
CA ARG A 350 64.37 -4.88 68.68
C ARG A 350 65.57 -3.98 68.99
N LEU A 351 65.71 -2.85 68.30
CA LEU A 351 66.77 -1.87 68.52
C LEU A 351 66.66 -1.21 69.91
N GLU A 352 65.45 -0.92 70.39
CA GLU A 352 65.22 -0.43 71.75
C GLU A 352 65.69 -1.43 72.82
N LYS A 353 65.43 -2.73 72.64
CA LYS A 353 65.94 -3.78 73.54
C LYS A 353 67.47 -3.81 73.53
N GLN A 354 68.10 -3.85 72.36
CA GLN A 354 69.56 -3.84 72.22
C GLN A 354 70.19 -2.59 72.83
N LYS A 355 69.58 -1.41 72.64
CA LYS A 355 69.97 -0.15 73.30
C LYS A 355 69.87 -0.25 74.81
N ASN A 356 68.77 -0.79 75.35
CA ASN A 356 68.57 -0.93 76.78
C ASN A 356 69.55 -1.93 77.42
N GLU A 357 69.84 -3.03 76.74
CA GLU A 357 70.87 -4.01 77.13
C GLU A 357 72.27 -3.36 77.16
N LEU A 358 72.64 -2.62 76.11
CA LEU A 358 73.90 -1.89 76.03
C LEU A 358 74.02 -0.82 77.13
N MET A 359 72.95 -0.04 77.36
CA MET A 359 72.89 0.95 78.45
C MET A 359 72.99 0.31 79.83
N ALA A 360 72.40 -0.87 80.03
CA ALA A 360 72.58 -1.66 81.26
C ALA A 360 74.02 -2.18 81.41
N GLY A 361 74.66 -2.57 80.30
CA GLY A 361 76.08 -2.91 80.23
C GLY A 361 76.99 -1.75 80.67
N PHE A 362 76.83 -0.57 80.07
CA PHE A 362 77.57 0.64 80.46
C PHE A 362 77.35 1.02 81.93
N LYS A 363 76.11 0.94 82.45
CA LYS A 363 75.83 1.18 83.88
C LYS A 363 76.55 0.18 84.81
N LYS A 364 76.69 -1.08 84.40
CA LYS A 364 77.49 -2.09 85.15
C LYS A 364 78.99 -1.78 85.07
N GLN A 365 79.50 -1.40 83.90
CA GLN A 365 80.90 -1.02 83.71
C GLN A 365 81.29 0.20 84.53
N LEU A 366 80.44 1.24 84.59
CA LEU A 366 80.66 2.42 85.44
C LEU A 366 80.77 2.04 86.93
N LYS A 367 79.84 1.22 87.44
CA LYS A 367 79.92 0.70 88.82
C LYS A 367 81.20 -0.11 89.08
N LEU A 368 81.62 -0.93 88.11
CA LEU A 368 82.86 -1.70 88.21
C LEU A 368 84.09 -0.76 88.26
N ILE A 369 84.12 0.29 87.45
CA ILE A 369 85.18 1.32 87.47
C ILE A 369 85.24 1.99 88.87
N ASP A 370 84.11 2.33 89.47
CA ASP A 370 84.08 2.95 90.81
C ASP A 370 84.57 1.99 91.90
N ILE A 371 84.21 0.70 91.83
CA ILE A 371 84.71 -0.34 92.73
C ILE A 371 86.22 -0.53 92.55
N LEU A 372 86.72 -0.63 91.31
CA LEU A 372 88.14 -0.80 91.00
C LEU A 372 88.97 0.41 91.45
N LYS A 373 88.47 1.64 91.27
CA LYS A 373 89.11 2.86 91.79
C LYS A 373 89.23 2.81 93.33
N ARG A 374 88.17 2.40 94.03
CA ARG A 374 88.18 2.25 95.49
C ARG A 374 89.13 1.15 95.95
N GLN A 375 89.13 0.00 95.27
CA GLN A 375 90.07 -1.10 95.54
C GLN A 375 91.52 -0.66 95.31
N LYS A 376 91.81 0.04 94.21
CA LYS A 376 93.13 0.63 93.94
C LYS A 376 93.57 1.54 95.09
N MET A 377 92.71 2.46 95.53
CA MET A 377 92.98 3.35 96.67
C MET A 377 93.26 2.57 97.97
N HIS A 378 92.50 1.53 98.27
CA HIS A 378 92.75 0.68 99.45
C HIS A 378 94.08 -0.10 99.34
N ILE A 379 94.43 -0.61 98.15
CA ILE A 379 95.71 -1.30 97.91
C ILE A 379 96.89 -0.33 97.99
N GLU A 380 96.76 0.88 97.47
CA GLU A 380 97.79 1.93 97.58
C GLU A 380 97.99 2.34 99.04
N ALA A 381 96.90 2.54 99.81
CA ALA A 381 96.99 2.79 101.25
C ALA A 381 97.64 1.62 102.02
N ALA A 382 97.27 0.37 101.70
CA ALA A 382 97.86 -0.81 102.33
C ALA A 382 99.36 -0.96 102.00
N LYS A 383 99.79 -0.63 100.78
CA LYS A 383 101.23 -0.60 100.41
C LYS A 383 102.00 0.51 101.10
N MET A 384 101.40 1.69 101.28
CA MET A 384 102.02 2.77 102.05
C MET A 384 102.13 2.39 103.54
N LEU A 385 101.15 1.66 104.09
CA LEU A 385 101.23 1.08 105.42
C LEU A 385 102.32 0.02 105.53
N SER A 386 102.37 -0.98 104.63
CA SER A 386 103.40 -2.03 104.68
C SER A 386 104.81 -1.48 104.50
N PHE A 387 105.00 -0.47 103.63
CA PHE A 387 106.27 0.25 103.53
C PHE A 387 106.64 0.96 104.86
N SER A 388 105.66 1.57 105.53
CA SER A 388 105.88 2.22 106.83
C SER A 388 106.20 1.20 107.94
N GLU A 389 105.57 0.02 107.91
CA GLU A 389 105.84 -1.10 108.81
C GLU A 389 107.24 -1.69 108.55
N GLU A 390 107.62 -1.90 107.29
CA GLU A 390 108.96 -2.38 106.91
C GLU A 390 110.07 -1.42 107.37
N GLU A 391 109.91 -0.11 107.17
CA GLU A 391 110.86 0.89 107.66
C GLU A 391 110.90 0.96 109.20
N PHE A 392 109.77 0.77 109.88
CA PHE A 392 109.72 0.70 111.34
C PHE A 392 110.39 -0.57 111.90
N VAL A 393 110.23 -1.72 111.24
CA VAL A 393 110.92 -2.97 111.60
C VAL A 393 112.42 -2.85 111.39
N LYS A 394 112.90 -2.26 110.28
CA LYS A 394 114.33 -1.97 110.08
C LYS A 394 114.90 -1.09 111.19
N ALA A 395 114.14 -0.08 111.62
CA ALA A 395 114.55 0.80 112.71
C ALA A 395 114.61 0.08 114.08
N LEU A 396 113.84 -1.00 114.27
CA LEU A 396 113.92 -1.88 115.45
C LEU A 396 115.09 -2.89 115.35
N GLU A 397 115.35 -3.45 114.17
CA GLU A 397 116.47 -4.38 113.95
C GLU A 397 117.84 -3.71 114.11
N TRP A 398 117.95 -2.40 113.94
CA TRP A 398 119.14 -1.61 114.31
C TRP A 398 119.35 -1.44 115.83
N GLY A 399 118.42 -1.93 116.66
CA GLY A 399 118.49 -1.87 118.12
C GLY A 399 118.89 -3.17 118.83
N SER A 400 119.34 -4.20 118.10
CA SER A 400 119.77 -5.51 118.64
C SER A 400 121.20 -5.90 118.27
#